data_AF-A0A6V7LJ28-F1
#
_entry.id   AF-A0A6V7LJ28-F1
#
_cell.length_a   1.000
_cell.length_b   1.000
_cell.length_c   1.000
_cell.angle_alpha   90.00
_cell.angle_beta   90.00
_cell.angle_gamma   90.00
#
_symmetry.space_group_name_H-M   'P 1'
#
loop_
_entity.id
_entity.type
_entity.pdbx_description
1 polymer ?
#
loop_
_entity_poly.entity_id
_entity_poly.type
_entity_poly.pdbx_seq_one_letter_code
_entity_poly.pdbx_strand_id
1 'polypeptide(L)'
;IAYTSKVFEDAGSSMSSNGATILVGCVQLLGSWLSTMLVERMGRRSLLLISLFFMTVCHMTFGVFSVIKSYGSDVSCFSWIPIVALSSFGFVYCIGMGPIPYILMSEILAADIVGFASSVAVELCWICSFIFTKFFPHMNAALGLGGTFLLLACMCVYLFFFTWFLVPETRGKTIEAIQRDLNDGKKSHKQIDDSEAAIEMITKTPKLT
;
A
#
# COMPACT_ATOMS: atom_id res chain seq x y z
N ILE A 1 11.18 -8.77 -6.42
CA ILE A 1 12.08 -9.09 -7.54
C ILE A 1 13.46 -9.52 -7.02
N ALA A 2 14.18 -8.67 -6.26
CA ALA A 2 15.55 -8.98 -5.80
C ALA A 2 15.71 -10.35 -5.09
N TYR A 3 14.73 -10.76 -4.27
CA TYR A 3 14.76 -12.05 -3.57
C TYR A 3 13.83 -13.10 -4.18
N THR A 4 13.16 -12.82 -5.30
CA THR A 4 12.11 -13.69 -5.86
C THR A 4 12.59 -15.12 -6.10
N SER A 5 13.73 -15.27 -6.78
CA SER A 5 14.43 -16.53 -6.97
C SER A 5 14.67 -17.31 -5.68
N LYS A 6 15.22 -16.64 -4.66
CA LYS A 6 15.58 -17.25 -3.38
C LYS A 6 14.35 -17.66 -2.59
N VAL A 7 13.33 -16.81 -2.59
CA VAL A 7 12.04 -17.07 -1.92
C VAL A 7 11.32 -18.27 -2.54
N PHE A 8 11.37 -18.44 -3.87
CA PHE A 8 10.79 -19.62 -4.52
C PHE A 8 11.55 -20.91 -4.21
N GLU A 9 12.87 -20.85 -4.19
CA GLU A 9 13.72 -21.97 -3.81
C GLU A 9 13.47 -22.39 -2.35
N ASP A 10 13.47 -21.43 -1.42
CA ASP A 10 13.22 -21.67 -0.01
C ASP A 10 11.77 -22.18 0.23
N ALA A 11 10.81 -21.71 -0.58
CA ALA A 11 9.44 -22.21 -0.57
C ALA A 11 9.31 -23.62 -1.19
N GLY A 12 10.33 -24.15 -1.84
CA GLY A 12 10.35 -25.52 -2.39
C GLY A 12 9.59 -25.67 -3.70
N SER A 13 9.54 -24.60 -4.50
CA SER A 13 8.84 -24.63 -5.77
C SER A 13 9.51 -25.60 -6.75
N SER A 14 8.72 -26.32 -7.54
CA SER A 14 9.21 -27.25 -8.57
C SER A 14 9.81 -26.57 -9.81
N MET A 15 9.73 -25.24 -9.89
CA MET A 15 10.17 -24.46 -11.04
C MET A 15 11.58 -23.91 -10.84
N SER A 16 12.37 -23.86 -11.92
CA SER A 16 13.72 -23.31 -11.86
C SER A 16 13.69 -21.81 -11.50
N SER A 17 14.71 -21.37 -10.76
CA SER A 17 14.85 -20.00 -10.27
C SER A 17 14.73 -18.93 -11.38
N ASN A 18 15.31 -19.22 -12.55
CA ASN A 18 15.23 -18.34 -13.72
C ASN A 18 13.83 -18.32 -14.33
N GLY A 19 13.18 -19.48 -14.48
CA GLY A 19 11.82 -19.57 -15.00
C GLY A 19 10.81 -18.83 -14.13
N ALA A 20 10.98 -18.93 -12.81
CA ALA A 20 10.13 -18.23 -11.84
C ALA A 20 10.25 -16.71 -11.93
N THR A 21 11.47 -16.19 -12.06
CA THR A 21 11.70 -14.75 -12.21
C THR A 21 11.13 -14.21 -13.53
N ILE A 22 11.29 -14.96 -14.64
CA ILE A 22 10.71 -14.59 -15.94
C ILE A 22 9.17 -14.58 -15.86
N LEU A 23 8.55 -15.61 -15.28
CA LEU A 23 7.09 -15.70 -15.11
C LEU A 23 6.56 -14.48 -14.34
N VAL A 24 7.18 -14.18 -13.19
CA VAL A 24 6.77 -13.03 -12.36
C VAL A 24 6.91 -11.73 -13.13
N GLY A 25 7.98 -11.56 -13.92
CA GLY A 25 8.15 -10.40 -14.80
C GLY A 25 7.03 -10.28 -15.84
N CYS A 26 6.70 -11.35 -16.56
CA CYS A 26 5.62 -11.36 -17.54
C CYS A 26 4.26 -11.00 -16.92
N VAL A 27 3.95 -11.58 -15.75
CA VAL A 27 2.72 -11.30 -15.03
C VAL A 27 2.63 -9.84 -14.59
N GLN A 28 3.74 -9.23 -14.15
CA GLN A 28 3.78 -7.82 -13.81
C GLN A 28 3.59 -6.91 -15.03
N LEU A 29 4.15 -7.27 -16.19
CA LEU A 29 3.92 -6.54 -17.44
C LEU A 29 2.44 -6.55 -17.83
N LEU A 30 1.78 -7.71 -17.74
CA LEU A 30 0.34 -7.84 -18.00
C LEU A 30 -0.49 -7.01 -17.00
N GLY A 31 -0.14 -7.06 -15.71
CA GLY A 31 -0.81 -6.25 -14.68
C GLY A 31 -0.66 -4.76 -14.93
N SER A 32 0.52 -4.32 -15.38
CA SER A 32 0.80 -2.92 -15.71
C SER A 32 -0.01 -2.47 -16.94
N TRP A 33 -0.10 -3.31 -17.97
CA TRP A 33 -0.94 -3.03 -19.14
C TRP A 33 -2.43 -2.94 -18.76
N LEU A 34 -2.92 -3.80 -17.88
CA LEU A 34 -4.31 -3.74 -17.42
C LEU A 34 -4.58 -2.52 -16.52
N SER A 35 -3.58 -2.08 -15.75
CA SER A 35 -3.68 -0.90 -14.90
C SER A 35 -4.07 0.34 -15.68
N THR A 36 -3.46 0.57 -16.86
CA THR A 36 -3.75 1.76 -17.68
C THR A 36 -5.22 1.84 -18.08
N MET A 37 -5.87 0.69 -18.33
CA MET A 37 -7.30 0.64 -18.66
C MET A 37 -8.21 0.80 -17.44
N LEU A 38 -7.79 0.27 -16.28
CA LEU A 38 -8.62 0.24 -15.06
C LEU A 38 -8.60 1.56 -14.29
N VAL A 39 -7.45 2.25 -14.27
CA VAL A 39 -7.25 3.49 -13.49
C VAL A 39 -8.23 4.59 -13.91
N GLU A 40 -8.56 4.68 -15.20
CA GLU A 40 -9.53 5.66 -15.70
C GLU A 40 -10.99 5.28 -15.37
N ARG A 41 -11.29 3.99 -15.17
CA ARG A 41 -12.66 3.47 -15.06
C ARG A 41 -13.19 3.28 -13.66
N MET A 42 -12.35 2.96 -12.66
CA MET A 42 -12.82 2.55 -11.33
C MET A 42 -12.63 3.60 -10.23
N GLY A 43 -11.85 4.65 -10.48
CA GLY A 43 -11.45 5.61 -9.44
C GLY A 43 -10.25 5.13 -8.63
N ARG A 44 -9.52 6.07 -8.04
CA ARG A 44 -8.14 5.85 -7.59
C ARG A 44 -8.13 5.19 -6.22
N ARG A 45 -8.98 5.66 -5.31
CA ARG A 45 -9.15 5.10 -3.96
C ARG A 45 -9.69 3.67 -4.01
N SER A 46 -10.73 3.43 -4.82
CA SER A 46 -11.32 2.10 -4.95
C SER A 46 -10.32 1.07 -5.46
N LEU A 47 -9.52 1.41 -6.48
CA LEU A 47 -8.53 0.49 -7.04
C LEU A 47 -7.37 0.24 -6.07
N LEU A 48 -6.95 1.24 -5.26
CA LEU A 48 -5.98 1.06 -4.17
C LEU A 48 -6.49 0.09 -3.11
N LEU A 49 -7.73 0.26 -2.63
CA LEU A 49 -8.32 -0.59 -1.60
C LEU A 49 -8.47 -2.04 -2.09
N ILE A 50 -8.96 -2.24 -3.31
CA ILE A 50 -9.05 -3.58 -3.93
C ILE A 50 -7.66 -4.21 -4.02
N SER A 51 -6.67 -3.46 -4.50
CA SER A 51 -5.29 -3.95 -4.62
C SER A 51 -4.72 -4.36 -3.26
N LEU A 52 -4.85 -3.52 -2.23
CA LEU A 52 -4.38 -3.80 -0.87
C LEU A 52 -5.07 -5.03 -0.25
N PHE A 53 -6.36 -5.20 -0.47
CA PHE A 53 -7.10 -6.38 -0.02
C PHE A 53 -6.52 -7.67 -0.63
N PHE A 54 -6.41 -7.72 -1.96
CA PHE A 54 -5.89 -8.91 -2.65
C PHE A 54 -4.40 -9.15 -2.36
N MET A 55 -3.59 -8.10 -2.23
CA MET A 55 -2.19 -8.21 -1.79
C MET A 55 -2.08 -8.81 -0.39
N THR A 56 -2.97 -8.45 0.53
CA THR A 56 -3.04 -9.04 1.88
C THR A 56 -3.33 -10.53 1.79
N VAL A 57 -4.34 -10.93 1.00
CA VAL A 57 -4.70 -12.34 0.81
C VAL A 57 -3.52 -13.14 0.23
N CYS A 58 -2.80 -12.59 -0.76
CA CYS A 58 -1.63 -13.25 -1.34
C CYS A 58 -0.51 -13.46 -0.31
N HIS A 59 -0.15 -12.41 0.46
CA HIS A 59 0.87 -12.51 1.50
C HIS A 59 0.46 -13.47 2.63
N MET A 60 -0.80 -13.44 3.05
CA MET A 60 -1.31 -14.32 4.08
C MET A 60 -1.28 -15.78 3.60
N THR A 61 -1.67 -16.05 2.36
CA THR A 61 -1.62 -17.39 1.75
C THR A 61 -0.18 -17.92 1.70
N PHE A 62 0.75 -17.10 1.20
CA PHE A 62 2.16 -17.46 1.14
C PHE A 62 2.79 -17.66 2.52
N GLY A 63 2.46 -16.77 3.46
CA GLY A 63 2.94 -16.80 4.84
C GLY A 63 2.48 -18.06 5.57
N VAL A 64 1.18 -18.36 5.55
CA VAL A 64 0.61 -19.57 6.15
C VAL A 64 1.20 -20.84 5.52
N PHE A 65 1.30 -20.90 4.19
CA PHE A 65 1.95 -22.02 3.50
C PHE A 65 3.38 -22.25 4.01
N SER A 66 4.17 -21.17 4.09
CA SER A 66 5.57 -21.23 4.53
C SER A 66 5.70 -21.62 6.01
N VAL A 67 4.77 -21.20 6.86
CA VAL A 67 4.69 -21.63 8.27
C VAL A 67 4.40 -23.12 8.35
N ILE A 68 3.39 -23.63 7.64
CA ILE A 68 3.04 -25.06 7.64
C ILE A 68 4.22 -25.91 7.17
N LYS A 69 4.91 -25.47 6.11
CA LYS A 69 6.14 -26.12 5.63
C LYS A 69 7.23 -26.16 6.71
N SER A 70 7.41 -25.08 7.47
CA SER A 70 8.44 -25.00 8.51
C SER A 70 8.22 -25.97 9.68
N TYR A 71 6.98 -26.40 9.93
CA TYR A 71 6.65 -27.42 10.94
C TYR A 71 6.87 -28.87 10.46
N GLY A 72 7.45 -29.07 9.27
CA GLY A 72 7.80 -30.40 8.76
C GLY A 72 6.65 -31.18 8.14
N SER A 73 5.51 -30.52 7.85
CA SER A 73 4.44 -31.13 7.07
C SER A 73 4.85 -31.31 5.60
N ASP A 74 4.53 -32.46 5.01
CA ASP A 74 4.74 -32.68 3.58
C ASP A 74 3.77 -31.82 2.76
N VAL A 75 4.29 -30.72 2.22
CA VAL A 75 3.56 -29.79 1.36
C VAL A 75 3.92 -29.96 -0.11
N SER A 76 4.55 -31.07 -0.50
CA SER A 76 5.05 -31.29 -1.87
C SER A 76 3.94 -31.18 -2.92
N CYS A 77 2.73 -31.65 -2.62
CA CYS A 77 1.54 -31.53 -3.47
C CYS A 77 1.11 -30.06 -3.71
N PHE A 78 1.47 -29.16 -2.80
CA PHE A 78 1.07 -27.75 -2.79
C PHE A 78 2.21 -26.81 -3.21
N SER A 79 3.30 -27.33 -3.79
CA SER A 79 4.47 -26.54 -4.22
C SER A 79 4.18 -25.47 -5.28
N TRP A 80 2.99 -25.49 -5.89
CA TRP A 80 2.50 -24.47 -6.82
C TRP A 80 1.93 -23.22 -6.11
N ILE A 81 1.53 -23.33 -4.84
CA ILE A 81 0.92 -22.23 -4.07
C ILE A 81 1.88 -21.02 -3.97
N PRO A 82 3.17 -21.19 -3.61
CA PRO A 82 4.13 -20.09 -3.60
C PRO A 82 4.19 -19.31 -4.92
N ILE A 83 4.22 -20.04 -6.04
CA ILE A 83 4.29 -19.49 -7.41
C ILE A 83 3.06 -18.64 -7.70
N VAL A 84 1.87 -19.19 -7.47
CA VAL A 84 0.61 -18.49 -7.75
C VAL A 84 0.42 -17.31 -6.81
N ALA A 85 0.76 -17.44 -5.52
CA ALA A 85 0.62 -16.37 -4.55
C ALA A 85 1.53 -15.17 -4.87
N LEU A 86 2.81 -15.41 -5.16
CA LEU A 86 3.75 -14.32 -5.48
C LEU A 86 3.50 -13.71 -6.87
N SER A 87 3.06 -14.51 -7.84
CA SER A 87 2.70 -14.02 -9.17
C SER A 87 1.44 -13.17 -9.10
N SER A 88 0.40 -13.65 -8.41
CA SER A 88 -0.85 -12.90 -8.18
C SER A 88 -0.60 -11.62 -7.39
N PHE A 89 0.27 -11.67 -6.38
CA PHE A 89 0.71 -10.48 -5.66
C PHE A 89 1.31 -9.44 -6.61
N GLY A 90 2.28 -9.84 -7.46
CA GLY A 90 2.92 -8.94 -8.41
C GLY A 90 1.92 -8.33 -9.41
N PHE A 91 1.00 -9.15 -9.92
CA PHE A 91 -0.08 -8.70 -10.82
C PHE A 91 -0.93 -7.60 -10.19
N VAL A 92 -1.46 -7.86 -8.99
CA VAL A 92 -2.37 -6.96 -8.29
C VAL A 92 -1.65 -5.69 -7.82
N TYR A 93 -0.37 -5.81 -7.44
CA TYR A 93 0.48 -4.66 -7.13
C TYR A 93 0.59 -3.72 -8.33
N CYS A 94 0.91 -4.26 -9.52
CA CYS A 94 1.02 -3.46 -10.75
C CYS A 94 -0.31 -2.79 -11.14
N ILE A 95 -1.46 -3.39 -10.81
CA ILE A 95 -2.77 -2.78 -11.10
C ILE A 95 -3.04 -1.55 -10.25
N GLY A 96 -2.76 -1.60 -8.95
CA GLY A 96 -3.17 -0.56 -8.00
C GLY A 96 -2.01 0.15 -7.32
N MET A 97 -1.39 -0.54 -6.35
CA MET A 97 -0.35 0.04 -5.49
C MET A 97 0.91 0.51 -6.23
N GLY A 98 1.18 -0.02 -7.43
CA GLY A 98 2.30 0.39 -8.27
C GLY A 98 2.13 1.83 -8.78
N PRO A 99 1.16 2.11 -9.67
CA PRO A 99 1.04 3.42 -10.30
C PRO A 99 0.22 4.44 -9.50
N ILE A 100 -0.80 4.01 -8.76
CA ILE A 100 -1.81 4.95 -8.22
C ILE A 100 -1.24 5.90 -7.17
N PRO A 101 -0.39 5.50 -6.21
CA PRO A 101 0.16 6.44 -5.24
C PRO A 101 0.90 7.62 -5.89
N TYR A 102 1.61 7.37 -6.99
CA TYR A 102 2.29 8.42 -7.76
C TYR A 102 1.31 9.35 -8.49
N ILE A 103 0.24 8.79 -9.07
CA ILE A 103 -0.83 9.58 -9.69
C ILE A 103 -1.51 10.44 -8.61
N LEU A 104 -1.84 9.85 -7.47
CA LEU A 104 -2.51 10.51 -6.37
C LEU A 104 -1.68 11.68 -5.80
N MET A 105 -0.36 11.52 -5.71
CA MET A 105 0.55 12.62 -5.34
C MET A 105 0.38 13.83 -6.28
N SER A 106 0.27 13.59 -7.59
CA SER A 106 0.09 14.67 -8.57
C SER A 106 -1.33 15.27 -8.60
N GLU A 107 -2.34 14.53 -8.16
CA GLU A 107 -3.74 14.99 -8.15
C GLU A 107 -4.14 15.73 -6.86
N ILE A 108 -3.48 15.41 -5.73
CA ILE A 108 -3.77 16.01 -4.43
C ILE A 108 -2.96 17.30 -4.21
N LEU A 109 -1.73 17.35 -4.70
CA LEU A 109 -0.82 18.47 -4.45
C LEU A 109 -1.07 19.61 -5.43
N ALA A 110 -0.90 20.85 -4.94
CA ALA A 110 -0.92 22.03 -5.80
C ALA A 110 0.30 22.04 -6.73
N ALA A 111 0.14 22.61 -7.92
CA ALA A 111 1.14 22.60 -8.99
C ALA A 111 2.45 23.31 -8.61
N ASP A 112 2.41 24.23 -7.64
CA ASP A 112 3.57 24.97 -7.12
C ASP A 112 4.46 24.13 -6.20
N ILE A 113 3.88 23.18 -5.45
CA ILE A 113 4.62 22.33 -4.48
C ILE A 113 4.80 20.88 -4.92
N VAL A 114 4.04 20.41 -5.92
CA VAL A 114 4.02 19.01 -6.34
C VAL A 114 5.42 18.48 -6.70
N GLY A 115 6.26 19.30 -7.34
CA GLY A 115 7.61 18.90 -7.72
C GLY A 115 8.51 18.61 -6.51
N PHE A 116 8.51 19.49 -5.51
CA PHE A 116 9.30 19.32 -4.29
C PHE A 116 8.72 18.22 -3.37
N ALA A 117 7.41 18.21 -3.17
CA ALA A 117 6.78 17.21 -2.29
C ALA A 117 6.87 15.79 -2.88
N SER A 118 6.71 15.64 -4.20
CA SER A 118 6.88 14.33 -4.85
C SER A 118 8.31 13.84 -4.81
N SER A 119 9.33 14.69 -5.00
CA SER A 119 10.73 14.27 -4.92
C SER A 119 11.10 13.76 -3.53
N VAL A 120 10.73 14.49 -2.48
CA VAL A 120 10.94 14.07 -1.09
C VAL A 120 10.21 12.76 -0.79
N ALA A 121 8.95 12.63 -1.22
CA ALA A 121 8.18 11.42 -0.99
C ALA A 121 8.78 10.19 -1.71
N VAL A 122 9.25 10.37 -2.95
CA VAL A 122 9.93 9.33 -3.72
C VAL A 122 11.26 8.96 -3.07
N GLU A 123 12.05 9.93 -2.62
CA GLU A 123 13.31 9.67 -1.92
C GLU A 123 13.10 8.87 -0.64
N LEU A 124 12.12 9.27 0.19
CA LEU A 124 11.73 8.52 1.39
C LEU A 124 11.27 7.09 1.04
N CYS A 125 10.50 6.91 -0.04
CA CYS A 125 10.09 5.59 -0.53
C CYS A 125 11.30 4.70 -0.89
N TRP A 126 12.29 5.25 -1.59
CA TRP A 126 13.51 4.52 -1.96
C TRP A 126 14.41 4.23 -0.75
N ILE A 127 14.53 5.14 0.20
CA ILE A 127 15.24 4.92 1.47
C ILE A 127 14.59 3.77 2.24
N CYS A 128 13.27 3.81 2.42
CA CYS A 128 12.51 2.73 3.04
C CYS A 128 12.70 1.39 2.30
N SER A 129 12.67 1.41 0.96
CA SER A 129 12.89 0.21 0.13
C SER A 129 14.30 -0.35 0.29
N PHE A 130 15.31 0.52 0.41
CA PHE A 130 16.69 0.12 0.66
C PHE A 130 16.85 -0.51 2.04
N ILE A 131 16.31 0.13 3.08
CA ILE A 131 16.29 -0.40 4.44
C ILE A 131 15.61 -1.77 4.44
N PHE A 132 14.40 -1.88 3.90
CA PHE A 132 13.69 -3.15 3.81
C PHE A 132 14.51 -4.23 3.11
N THR A 133 15.10 -3.93 1.95
CA THR A 133 15.94 -4.88 1.18
C THR A 133 17.17 -5.33 1.97
N LYS A 134 17.80 -4.42 2.74
CA LYS A 134 18.98 -4.74 3.56
C LYS A 134 18.62 -5.55 4.81
N PHE A 135 17.51 -5.24 5.46
CA PHE A 135 17.07 -5.92 6.68
C PHE A 135 16.27 -7.20 6.40
N PHE A 136 15.82 -7.42 5.18
CA PHE A 136 15.05 -8.62 4.81
C PHE A 136 15.72 -9.95 5.20
N PRO A 137 17.03 -10.17 4.96
CA PRO A 137 17.70 -11.41 5.40
C PRO A 137 17.70 -11.58 6.93
N HIS A 138 17.89 -10.49 7.68
CA HIS A 138 17.84 -10.51 9.15
C HIS A 138 16.43 -10.84 9.66
N MET A 139 15.42 -10.25 9.04
CA MET A 139 14.02 -10.53 9.35
C MET A 139 13.64 -11.97 9.02
N ASN A 140 14.10 -12.49 7.87
CA ASN A 140 13.89 -13.89 7.49
C ASN A 140 14.62 -14.86 8.44
N ALA A 141 15.80 -14.50 8.93
CA ALA A 141 16.52 -15.31 9.93
C ALA A 141 15.82 -15.33 11.29
N ALA A 142 15.20 -14.21 11.70
CA ALA A 142 14.55 -14.10 13.01
C ALA A 142 13.12 -14.67 13.03
N LEU A 143 12.33 -14.43 11.98
CA LEU A 143 10.90 -14.78 11.92
C LEU A 143 10.61 -15.97 11.00
N GLY A 144 11.60 -16.42 10.22
CA GLY A 144 11.40 -17.33 9.11
C GLY A 144 10.68 -16.66 7.94
N LEU A 145 10.58 -17.41 6.84
CA LEU A 145 9.95 -16.94 5.61
C LEU A 145 8.45 -16.71 5.81
N GLY A 146 7.79 -17.63 6.52
CA GLY A 146 6.37 -17.51 6.85
C GLY A 146 6.05 -16.30 7.73
N GLY A 147 6.81 -16.11 8.82
CA GLY A 147 6.62 -14.98 9.71
C GLY A 147 6.87 -13.63 9.03
N THR A 148 7.86 -13.56 8.15
CA THR A 148 8.16 -12.36 7.34
C THR A 148 6.99 -11.97 6.44
N PHE A 149 6.40 -12.92 5.70
CA PHE A 149 5.28 -12.64 4.81
C PHE A 149 3.97 -12.35 5.56
N LEU A 150 3.76 -12.95 6.74
CA LEU A 150 2.63 -12.59 7.62
C LEU A 150 2.77 -11.16 8.17
N LEU A 151 3.98 -10.74 8.54
CA LEU A 151 4.24 -9.35 8.94
C LEU A 151 3.90 -8.38 7.80
N LEU A 152 4.30 -8.71 6.57
CA LEU A 152 3.94 -7.93 5.38
C LEU A 152 2.41 -7.88 5.15
N ALA A 153 1.70 -8.99 5.40
CA ALA A 153 0.24 -9.00 5.34
C ALA A 153 -0.37 -8.04 6.38
N CYS A 154 0.12 -8.03 7.62
CA CYS A 154 -0.32 -7.07 8.65
C CYS A 154 -0.08 -5.62 8.23
N MET A 155 1.08 -5.33 7.62
CA MET A 155 1.37 -3.99 7.10
C MET A 155 0.43 -3.60 5.95
N CYS A 156 0.06 -4.55 5.08
CA CYS A 156 -0.93 -4.30 4.02
C CYS A 156 -2.32 -4.00 4.61
N VAL A 157 -2.73 -4.69 5.69
CA VAL A 157 -3.99 -4.40 6.41
C VAL A 157 -3.95 -3.00 7.03
N TYR A 158 -2.85 -2.64 7.70
CA TYR A 158 -2.68 -1.30 8.23
C TYR A 158 -2.79 -0.24 7.13
N LEU A 159 -2.13 -0.46 5.99
CA LEU A 159 -2.18 0.43 4.84
C LEU A 159 -3.57 0.49 4.19
N PHE A 160 -4.32 -0.61 4.22
CA PHE A 160 -5.72 -0.64 3.78
C PHE A 160 -6.57 0.30 4.61
N PHE A 161 -6.50 0.23 5.94
CA PHE A 161 -7.25 1.13 6.82
C PHE A 161 -6.77 2.57 6.70
N PHE A 162 -5.46 2.80 6.62
CA PHE A 162 -4.90 4.13 6.35
C PHE A 162 -5.48 4.72 5.06
N THR A 163 -5.49 3.95 3.98
CA THR A 163 -6.07 4.36 2.69
C THR A 163 -7.57 4.58 2.79
N TRP A 164 -8.26 3.73 3.56
CA TRP A 164 -9.70 3.87 3.76
C TRP A 164 -10.06 5.18 4.46
N PHE A 165 -9.31 5.59 5.49
CA PHE A 165 -9.65 6.77 6.28
C PHE A 165 -9.04 8.07 5.75
N LEU A 166 -7.79 8.05 5.25
CA LEU A 166 -7.04 9.27 4.95
C LEU A 166 -6.98 9.63 3.46
N VAL A 167 -7.21 8.67 2.55
CA VAL A 167 -7.11 8.94 1.11
C VAL A 167 -8.48 9.36 0.55
N PRO A 168 -8.63 10.61 0.06
CA PRO A 168 -9.85 11.04 -0.60
C PRO A 168 -10.01 10.39 -1.97
N GLU A 169 -11.24 10.28 -2.47
CA GLU A 169 -11.47 9.92 -3.87
C GLU A 169 -11.24 11.15 -4.76
N THR A 170 -10.33 11.03 -5.72
CA THR A 170 -9.93 12.10 -6.66
C THR A 170 -10.66 12.05 -7.98
N ARG A 171 -11.37 10.95 -8.28
CA ARG A 171 -12.06 10.78 -9.57
C ARG A 171 -13.09 11.88 -9.83
N GLY A 172 -12.90 12.60 -10.94
CA GLY A 172 -13.87 13.59 -11.44
C GLY A 172 -13.99 14.85 -10.59
N LYS A 173 -13.05 15.10 -9.67
CA LYS A 173 -13.01 16.31 -8.85
C LYS A 173 -11.92 17.26 -9.34
N THR A 174 -12.14 18.56 -9.17
CA THR A 174 -11.09 19.55 -9.37
C THR A 174 -10.13 19.56 -8.18
N ILE A 175 -8.91 20.08 -8.39
CA ILE A 175 -7.88 20.15 -7.35
C ILE A 175 -8.40 20.97 -6.15
N GLU A 176 -9.15 22.05 -6.40
CA GLU A 176 -9.71 22.91 -5.37
C GLU A 176 -10.75 22.18 -4.51
N ALA A 177 -11.56 21.31 -5.12
CA ALA A 177 -12.52 20.47 -4.40
C ALA A 177 -11.81 19.43 -3.52
N ILE A 178 -10.74 18.82 -4.02
CA ILE A 178 -9.91 17.87 -3.23
C ILE A 178 -9.24 18.59 -2.06
N GLN A 179 -8.69 19.78 -2.28
CA GLN A 179 -8.09 20.59 -1.22
C GLN A 179 -9.11 21.04 -0.17
N ARG A 180 -10.36 21.29 -0.58
CA ARG A 180 -11.44 21.59 0.36
C ARG A 180 -11.81 20.37 1.20
N ASP A 181 -11.96 19.19 0.59
CA ASP A 181 -12.22 17.95 1.32
C ASP A 181 -11.11 17.64 2.35
N LEU A 182 -9.85 17.94 2.01
CA LEU A 182 -8.71 17.78 2.93
C LEU A 182 -8.66 18.85 4.02
N ASN A 183 -9.15 20.07 3.76
CA ASN A 183 -9.12 21.18 4.71
C ASN A 183 -10.38 21.30 5.57
N ASP A 184 -11.53 20.75 5.17
CA ASP A 184 -12.78 20.83 5.95
C ASP A 184 -12.69 20.04 7.26
N GLY A 185 -11.82 19.03 7.35
CA GLY A 185 -11.43 18.40 8.63
C GLY A 185 -10.75 19.35 9.63
N LYS A 186 -10.18 20.48 9.16
CA LYS A 186 -9.58 21.53 10.02
C LYS A 186 -10.53 22.70 10.30
N LYS A 187 -11.49 22.99 9.39
CA LYS A 187 -12.44 24.10 9.58
C LYS A 187 -13.47 23.82 10.68
N SER A 188 -13.91 22.57 10.83
CA SER A 188 -14.86 22.22 11.89
C SER A 188 -14.30 22.48 13.29
N HIS A 189 -13.00 22.28 13.53
CA HIS A 189 -12.39 22.53 14.85
C HIS A 189 -12.15 24.03 15.09
N LYS A 190 -11.64 24.75 14.08
CA LYS A 190 -11.36 26.19 14.20
C LYS A 190 -12.64 27.01 14.35
N GLN A 191 -13.72 26.63 13.68
CA GLN A 191 -15.00 27.33 13.75
C GLN A 191 -15.77 27.04 15.05
N ILE A 192 -15.50 25.90 15.72
CA ILE A 192 -15.99 25.60 17.07
C ILE A 192 -15.17 26.36 18.11
N ASP A 193 -13.83 26.38 18.01
CA ASP A 193 -12.95 27.16 18.91
C ASP A 193 -13.23 28.68 18.81
N ASP A 194 -13.39 29.22 17.60
CA ASP A 194 -13.71 30.64 17.39
C ASP A 194 -15.11 30.99 17.92
N SER A 195 -16.07 30.05 17.86
CA SER A 195 -17.42 30.22 18.41
C SER A 195 -17.44 30.12 19.93
N GLU A 196 -16.69 29.20 20.54
CA GLU A 196 -16.56 29.10 22.00
C GLU A 196 -15.84 30.33 22.58
N ALA A 197 -14.77 30.79 21.94
CA ALA A 197 -14.07 32.01 22.34
C ALA A 197 -14.97 33.26 22.26
N ALA A 198 -15.81 33.36 21.21
CA ALA A 198 -16.77 34.45 21.08
C ALA A 198 -17.88 34.39 22.16
N ILE A 199 -18.37 33.19 22.50
CA ILE A 199 -19.38 33.00 23.55
C ILE A 199 -18.79 33.35 24.93
N GLU A 200 -17.55 32.98 25.20
CA GLU A 200 -16.86 33.30 26.47
C GLU A 200 -16.63 34.81 26.63
N MET A 201 -16.29 35.52 25.56
CA MET A 201 -16.19 36.99 25.59
C MET A 201 -17.54 37.67 25.90
N ILE A 202 -18.65 37.17 25.33
CA ILE A 202 -19.98 37.73 25.56
C ILE A 202 -20.49 37.44 26.99
N THR A 203 -20.16 36.27 27.55
CA THR A 203 -20.58 35.91 28.92
C THR A 203 -19.74 36.59 30.02
N LYS A 204 -18.49 36.96 29.74
CA LYS A 204 -17.62 37.67 30.70
C LYS A 204 -17.75 39.19 30.70
N THR A 205 -18.59 39.78 29.83
CA THR A 205 -18.86 41.23 29.88
C THR A 205 -19.50 41.59 31.24
N PRO A 206 -18.85 42.42 32.08
CA PRO A 206 -19.39 42.77 33.39
C PRO A 206 -20.66 43.60 33.18
N LYS A 207 -21.74 43.22 33.86
CA LYS A 207 -22.95 44.04 33.95
C LYS A 207 -22.54 45.38 34.57
N LEU A 208 -22.51 46.43 33.76
CA LEU A 208 -22.37 47.81 34.21
C LEU A 208 -23.55 48.12 35.14
N THR A 209 -23.30 48.08 36.45
CA THR A 209 -24.11 48.70 37.49
C THR A 209 -23.82 50.18 37.56
#